data_AF-A0A7C5NLQ1-F1
#
_entry.id   AF-A0A7C5NLQ1-F1
#
_cell.length_a   1.000
_cell.length_b   1.000
_cell.length_c   1.000
_cell.angle_alpha   90.00
_cell.angle_beta   90.00
_cell.angle_gamma   90.00
#
_symmetry.space_group_name_H-M   'P 1'
#
loop_
_entity.id
_entity.type
_entity.pdbx_description
1 polymer ?
#
loop_
_entity_poly.entity_id
_entity_poly.type
_entity_poly.pdbx_seq_one_letter_code
_entity_poly.pdbx_strand_id
1 'polypeptide(L)'
;MMSERVRILLSEREMPKKWYNIQADLPHPVPPPVDKEGKPITPDALAAVFPMNLIEQEVSTRRWIDIPEPVQDILKLWRPTPLHRALRLEAALQTPAKIFYKHEGVSPA
;
A
#
# COMPACT_ATOMS: atom_id res chain seq x y z
N MET A 1 19.08 -21.20 23.62
CA MET A 1 18.74 -19.85 23.11
C MET A 1 17.55 -20.00 22.19
N MET A 2 16.42 -19.36 22.47
CA MET A 2 15.33 -19.30 21.50
C MET A 2 15.84 -18.53 20.28
N SER A 3 15.78 -19.15 19.11
CA SER A 3 16.00 -18.45 17.84
C SER A 3 14.97 -17.32 17.77
N GLU A 4 15.41 -16.07 17.91
CA GLU A 4 14.54 -14.93 17.63
C GLU A 4 14.05 -15.04 16.18
N ARG A 5 12.73 -14.99 15.96
CA ARG A 5 12.17 -15.08 14.60
C ARG A 5 12.62 -13.86 13.79
N VAL A 6 13.56 -14.08 12.87
CA VAL A 6 14.08 -13.07 11.94
C VAL A 6 13.07 -12.75 10.83
N ARG A 7 12.14 -13.66 10.55
CA ARG A 7 11.16 -13.55 9.47
C ARG A 7 9.76 -13.81 10.01
N ILE A 8 8.84 -12.91 9.71
CA ILE A 8 7.42 -12.98 10.03
C ILE A 8 6.68 -13.14 8.71
N LEU A 9 5.95 -14.25 8.60
CA LEU A 9 5.14 -14.59 7.44
C LEU A 9 3.67 -14.51 7.83
N LEU A 10 2.88 -13.94 6.93
CA LEU A 10 1.43 -14.04 6.97
C LEU A 10 1.01 -15.07 5.92
N SER A 11 -0.09 -15.76 6.19
CA SER A 11 -0.75 -16.61 5.19
C SER A 11 -1.60 -15.76 4.26
N GLU A 12 -1.97 -16.32 3.10
CA GLU A 12 -2.92 -15.68 2.18
C GLU A 12 -4.28 -15.38 2.84
N ARG A 13 -4.68 -16.17 3.84
CA ARG A 13 -5.93 -15.97 4.59
C ARG A 13 -5.92 -14.69 5.43
N GLU A 14 -4.72 -14.20 5.77
CA GLU A 14 -4.50 -12.99 6.55
C GLU A 14 -4.27 -11.76 5.65
N MET A 15 -4.33 -11.92 4.32
CA MET A 15 -4.22 -10.78 3.41
C MET A 15 -5.39 -9.80 3.61
N PRO A 16 -5.12 -8.49 3.59
CA PRO A 16 -6.17 -7.48 3.58
C PRO A 16 -7.09 -7.67 2.37
N LYS A 17 -8.39 -7.44 2.59
CA LYS A 17 -9.43 -7.50 1.53
C LYS A 17 -9.84 -6.12 1.02
N LYS A 18 -9.29 -5.05 1.60
CA LYS A 18 -9.63 -3.66 1.31
C LYS A 18 -8.37 -2.81 1.25
N TRP A 19 -8.34 -1.85 0.34
CA TRP A 19 -7.40 -0.73 0.39
C TRP A 19 -7.88 0.30 1.42
N TYR A 20 -6.92 0.88 2.13
CA TYR A 20 -7.15 2.02 3.01
C TYR A 20 -6.89 3.31 2.25
N ASN A 21 -7.82 4.25 2.32
CA ASN A 21 -7.70 5.57 1.72
C ASN A 21 -7.53 6.62 2.82
N ILE A 22 -6.35 7.23 2.85
CA ILE A 22 -5.99 8.23 3.87
C ILE A 22 -6.80 9.51 3.77
N GLN A 23 -7.37 9.84 2.60
CA GLN A 23 -8.19 11.05 2.41
C GLN A 23 -9.35 11.14 3.40
N ALA A 24 -9.89 10.00 3.85
CA ALA A 24 -10.98 9.96 4.82
C ALA A 24 -10.60 10.47 6.22
N ASP A 25 -9.30 10.54 6.51
CA ASP A 25 -8.75 10.85 7.84
C ASP A 25 -7.79 12.07 7.82
N LEU A 26 -7.65 12.74 6.67
CA LEU A 26 -6.88 13.98 6.59
C LEU A 26 -7.67 15.15 7.23
N PRO A 27 -6.97 16.10 7.89
CA PRO A 27 -7.62 17.24 8.55
C PRO A 27 -8.34 18.17 7.57
N HIS A 28 -7.84 18.25 6.33
CA HIS A 28 -8.44 18.96 5.22
C HIS A 28 -8.31 18.12 3.94
N PRO A 29 -9.24 18.26 2.98
CA PRO A 29 -9.14 17.55 1.70
C PRO A 29 -7.85 17.89 0.96
N VAL A 30 -7.22 16.89 0.32
CA VAL A 30 -6.12 17.17 -0.61
C VAL A 30 -6.68 18.00 -1.78
N PRO A 31 -5.99 19.08 -2.19
CA PRO A 31 -6.40 19.85 -3.36
C PRO A 31 -6.52 18.96 -4.59
N PRO A 32 -7.51 19.21 -5.47
CA PRO A 32 -7.65 18.43 -6.69
C PRO A 32 -6.43 18.60 -7.59
N PRO A 33 -6.13 17.61 -8.45
CA PRO A 33 -5.13 17.78 -9.50
C PRO A 33 -5.49 18.98 -10.39
N VAL A 34 -4.47 19.65 -10.91
CA VAL A 34 -4.62 20.87 -11.73
C VAL A 34 -4.03 20.68 -13.13
N ASP A 35 -4.55 21.43 -14.10
CA ASP A 35 -4.00 21.53 -15.44
C ASP A 35 -2.73 22.41 -15.47
N LYS A 36 -2.18 22.62 -16.67
CA LYS A 36 -0.97 23.42 -16.88
C LYS A 36 -1.18 24.89 -16.50
N GLU A 37 -2.42 25.35 -16.53
CA GLU A 37 -2.87 26.69 -16.20
C GLU A 37 -3.21 26.83 -14.70
N GLY A 38 -3.08 25.75 -13.92
CA GLY A 38 -3.33 25.72 -12.48
C GLY A 38 -4.81 25.61 -12.10
N LYS A 39 -5.69 25.27 -13.03
CA LYS A 39 -7.12 25.06 -12.76
C LYS A 39 -7.40 23.60 -12.40
N PRO A 40 -8.29 23.32 -11.43
CA PRO A 40 -8.70 21.96 -11.12
C PRO A 40 -9.21 21.21 -12.36
N ILE A 41 -8.70 20.00 -12.58
CA ILE A 41 -9.18 19.14 -13.67
C ILE A 41 -10.46 18.41 -13.26
N THR A 42 -11.33 18.16 -14.23
CA THR A 42 -12.54 17.34 -14.04
C THR A 42 -12.23 15.85 -14.21
N PRO A 43 -13.05 14.95 -13.63
CA PRO A 43 -12.96 13.52 -13.91
C PRO A 43 -12.97 13.19 -15.41
N ASP A 44 -13.76 13.92 -16.21
CA ASP A 44 -13.82 13.73 -17.67
C ASP A 44 -12.48 14.01 -18.36
N ALA A 45 -11.68 14.95 -17.83
CA ALA A 45 -10.34 15.21 -18.35
C ALA A 45 -9.37 14.05 -18.08
N LEU A 46 -9.59 13.28 -17.00
CA LEU A 46 -8.80 12.09 -16.67
C LEU A 46 -9.18 10.87 -17.50
N ALA A 47 -10.42 10.81 -18.01
CA ALA A 47 -10.96 9.66 -18.75
C ALA A 47 -10.23 9.38 -20.07
N ALA A 48 -9.49 10.36 -20.61
CA ALA A 48 -8.62 10.16 -21.77
C ALA A 48 -7.39 9.28 -21.48
N VAL A 49 -7.00 9.12 -20.21
CA VAL A 49 -5.77 8.44 -19.79
C VAL A 49 -6.06 7.26 -18.87
N PHE A 50 -7.05 7.41 -17.98
CA PHE A 50 -7.33 6.44 -16.93
C PHE A 50 -8.69 5.75 -17.13
N PRO A 51 -8.77 4.44 -16.86
CA PRO A 51 -10.03 3.74 -16.70
C PRO A 51 -10.92 4.38 -15.62
N MET A 52 -12.24 4.36 -15.83
CA MET A 52 -13.21 5.01 -14.93
C MET A 52 -13.11 4.50 -13.48
N ASN A 53 -12.85 3.21 -13.28
CA ASN A 53 -12.70 2.61 -11.95
C ASN A 53 -11.47 3.13 -11.17
N LEU A 54 -10.44 3.65 -11.85
CA LEU A 54 -9.32 4.32 -11.19
C LEU A 54 -9.70 5.76 -10.82
N ILE A 55 -10.40 6.45 -11.72
CA ILE A 55 -10.88 7.83 -11.50
C ILE A 55 -11.84 7.86 -10.30
N GLU A 56 -12.77 6.90 -10.21
CA GLU A 56 -13.68 6.75 -9.07
C GLU A 56 -12.97 6.57 -7.73
N GLN A 57 -11.81 5.89 -7.73
CA GLN A 57 -11.00 5.71 -6.52
C GLN A 57 -10.23 6.98 -6.17
N GLU A 58 -9.67 7.67 -7.17
CA GLU A 58 -8.93 8.93 -7.02
C GLU A 58 -9.78 10.03 -6.34
N VAL A 59 -11.04 10.14 -6.75
CA VAL A 59 -11.98 11.14 -6.17
C VAL A 59 -12.72 10.62 -4.94
N SER A 60 -12.45 9.39 -4.49
CA SER A 60 -13.18 8.78 -3.38
C SER A 60 -12.76 9.38 -2.04
N THR A 61 -13.74 9.63 -1.17
CA THR A 61 -13.53 9.97 0.24
C THR A 61 -13.85 8.80 1.19
N ARG A 62 -14.14 7.62 0.63
CA ARG A 62 -14.41 6.41 1.43
C ARG A 62 -13.11 5.90 2.05
N ARG A 63 -13.12 5.65 3.36
CA ARG A 63 -11.97 5.10 4.11
C ARG A 63 -11.51 3.72 3.62
N TRP A 64 -12.45 2.88 3.22
CA TRP A 64 -12.19 1.51 2.78
C TRP A 64 -12.74 1.28 1.39
N ILE A 65 -11.91 0.73 0.50
CA ILE A 65 -12.27 0.35 -0.86
C ILE A 65 -11.99 -1.15 -0.99
N ASP A 66 -13.00 -1.93 -1.34
CA ASP A 66 -12.83 -3.38 -1.49
C ASP A 66 -11.87 -3.69 -2.65
N ILE A 67 -10.94 -4.62 -2.42
CA ILE A 67 -10.05 -5.10 -3.47
C ILE A 67 -10.85 -6.08 -4.33
N PRO A 68 -11.01 -5.85 -5.65
CA PRO A 68 -11.72 -6.77 -6.52
C PRO A 68 -11.15 -8.19 -6.43
N GLU A 69 -11.99 -9.21 -6.44
CA GLU A 69 -11.57 -10.61 -6.35
C GLU A 69 -10.50 -10.99 -7.39
N PRO A 70 -10.62 -10.62 -8.68
CA PRO A 70 -9.57 -10.91 -9.66
C PRO A 70 -8.21 -10.27 -9.32
N VAL A 71 -8.21 -9.11 -8.66
CA VAL A 71 -6.99 -8.44 -8.21
C VAL A 71 -6.40 -9.17 -7.01
N GLN A 72 -7.22 -9.62 -6.06
CA GLN A 72 -6.74 -10.44 -4.93
C GLN A 72 -6.10 -11.74 -5.42
N ASP A 73 -6.68 -12.40 -6.41
CA ASP A 73 -6.16 -13.65 -6.96
C ASP A 73 -4.79 -13.47 -7.63
N ILE A 74 -4.60 -12.36 -8.35
CA ILE A 74 -3.29 -12.00 -8.90
C ILE A 74 -2.29 -11.71 -7.78
N LEU A 75 -2.68 -10.92 -6.77
CA LEU A 75 -1.78 -10.55 -5.68
C LEU A 75 -1.27 -11.77 -4.90
N LYS A 76 -2.10 -12.81 -4.69
CA LYS A 76 -1.69 -14.06 -4.00
C LYS A 76 -0.50 -14.77 -4.65
N LEU A 77 -0.19 -14.51 -5.93
CA LEU A 77 0.97 -15.09 -6.60
C LEU A 77 2.32 -14.72 -5.94
N TRP A 78 2.40 -13.56 -5.26
CA TRP A 78 3.62 -13.11 -4.58
C TRP A 78 3.37 -12.34 -3.26
N ARG A 79 2.12 -12.19 -2.85
CA ARG A 79 1.70 -11.59 -1.57
C ARG A 79 1.15 -12.67 -0.64
N PRO A 80 1.22 -12.47 0.69
CA PRO A 80 1.82 -11.33 1.39
C PRO A 80 3.35 -11.41 1.46
N THR A 81 4.00 -10.25 1.39
CA THR A 81 5.46 -10.14 1.48
C THR A 81 5.93 -10.29 2.94
N PRO A 82 7.12 -10.89 3.17
CA PRO A 82 7.61 -11.10 4.53
C PRO A 82 7.96 -9.79 5.22
N LEU A 83 7.73 -9.75 6.54
CA LEU A 83 8.30 -8.73 7.42
C LEU A 83 9.55 -9.32 8.06
N HIS A 84 10.67 -8.62 7.95
CA HIS A 84 11.94 -9.08 8.49
C HIS A 84 12.39 -8.21 9.66
N ARG A 85 13.00 -8.82 10.67
CA ARG A 85 13.72 -8.11 11.74
C ARG A 85 15.21 -8.08 11.43
N ALA A 86 15.82 -6.91 11.43
CA ALA A 86 17.19 -6.70 10.99
C ALA A 86 18.21 -6.84 12.15
N LEU A 87 18.28 -8.01 12.80
CA LEU A 87 19.12 -8.24 14.00
C LEU A 87 20.60 -7.85 13.81
N ARG A 88 21.18 -8.13 12.63
CA ARG A 88 22.57 -7.77 12.34
C ARG A 88 22.78 -6.26 12.21
N LEU A 89 21.77 -5.55 11.71
CA LEU A 89 21.78 -4.08 11.65
C LEU A 89 21.58 -3.49 13.05
N GLU A 90 20.67 -4.05 13.85
CA GLU A 90 20.49 -3.67 15.26
C GLU A 90 21.82 -3.79 16.03
N ALA A 91 22.53 -4.91 15.87
CA ALA A 91 23.83 -5.15 16.49
C ALA A 91 24.93 -4.21 15.99
N ALA A 92 25.02 -3.99 14.67
CA ALA A 92 26.01 -3.08 14.08
C ALA A 92 25.80 -1.63 14.51
N LEU A 93 24.55 -1.21 14.71
CA LEU A 93 24.21 0.14 15.19
C LEU A 93 24.24 0.27 16.71
N GLN A 94 24.40 -0.85 17.45
CA GLN A 94 24.33 -0.89 18.92
C GLN A 94 23.06 -0.21 19.47
N THR A 95 21.94 -0.34 18.75
CA THR A 95 20.69 0.35 19.10
C THR A 95 19.79 -0.53 19.97
N PRO A 96 19.08 0.04 20.96
CA PRO A 96 18.02 -0.67 21.67
C PRO A 96 16.73 -0.80 20.83
N ALA A 97 16.64 -0.07 19.71
CA ALA A 97 15.48 -0.11 18.83
C ALA A 97 15.39 -1.45 18.09
N LYS A 98 14.17 -1.95 17.90
CA LYS A 98 13.91 -3.07 17.00
C LYS A 98 13.68 -2.53 15.59
N ILE A 99 14.42 -3.04 14.62
CA ILE A 99 14.34 -2.59 13.23
C ILE A 99 13.64 -3.66 12.41
N PHE A 100 12.49 -3.29 11.85
CA PHE A 100 11.74 -4.13 10.92
C PHE A 100 11.69 -3.49 9.54
N TYR A 101 11.74 -4.31 8.50
CA TYR A 101 11.51 -3.86 7.14
C TYR A 101 10.51 -4.76 6.42
N LYS A 102 9.61 -4.12 5.67
CA LYS A 102 8.64 -4.79 4.81
C LYS A 102 9.34 -5.11 3.48
N HIS A 103 9.58 -6.39 3.21
CA HIS A 103 10.40 -6.80 2.09
C HIS A 103 9.58 -6.96 0.81
N GLU A 104 9.41 -5.85 0.09
CA GLU A 104 8.60 -5.77 -1.13
C GLU A 104 9.29 -6.36 -2.37
N GLY A 105 10.60 -6.61 -2.32
CA GLY A 105 11.42 -7.12 -3.43
C GLY A 105 11.21 -8.60 -3.79
N VAL A 106 10.20 -9.26 -3.22
CA VAL A 106 9.81 -10.64 -3.62
C VAL A 106 8.80 -10.65 -4.78
N SER A 107 8.34 -9.47 -5.20
CA SER A 107 7.59 -9.32 -6.45
C SER A 107 8.47 -9.74 -7.63
N PRO A 108 7.93 -10.45 -8.65
CA PRO A 108 8.72 -10.94 -9.79
C PRO A 108 9.16 -9.86 -10.80
N ALA A 109 8.90 -8.59 -10.52
CA ALA A 109 9.14 -7.45 -11.41
C ALA A 109 10.11 -6.45 -10.78
#